data_AF-A0A6A5GMJ5-F1
#
_entry.id   AF-A0A6A5GMJ5-F1
#
_cell.length_a   1.000
_cell.length_b   1.000
_cell.length_c   1.000
_cell.angle_alpha   90.00
_cell.angle_beta   90.00
_cell.angle_gamma   90.00
#
_symmetry.space_group_name_H-M   'P 1'
#
loop_
_entity.id
_entity.type
_entity.pdbx_description
1 polymer ?
#
loop_
_entity_poly.entity_id
_entity_poly.type
_entity_poly.pdbx_seq_one_letter_code
_entity_poly.pdbx_strand_id
1 'polypeptide(L)' 'MGILELQSLPPPIQMNKIVSVSGAGDSFNSGVIAGLTHNKTVVESLRIGQECARLTLQTTLAISEAINSQMLK' A
#
# COMPACT_ATOMS: atom_id res chain seq x y z
N MET A 1 17.69 4.00 -22.21
CA MET A 1 16.35 3.40 -22.10
C MET A 1 16.39 2.41 -20.94
N GLY A 2 15.79 2.77 -19.80
CA GLY A 2 15.85 1.94 -18.59
C GLY A 2 14.84 0.81 -18.69
N ILE A 3 15.33 -0.42 -18.75
CA ILE A 3 14.50 -1.61 -18.62
C ILE A 3 14.05 -1.63 -17.15
N LEU A 4 12.77 -1.37 -16.89
CA LEU A 4 12.17 -1.76 -15.62
C LEU A 4 12.23 -3.28 -15.60
N GLU A 5 13.22 -3.83 -14.90
CA GLU A 5 13.17 -5.23 -14.51
C GLU A 5 11.83 -5.41 -13.80
N LEU A 6 10.94 -6.20 -14.40
CA LEU A 6 9.66 -6.55 -13.83
C LEU A 6 9.94 -7.39 -12.59
N GLN A 7 10.25 -6.73 -11.47
CA GLN A 7 10.20 -7.36 -10.17
C GLN A 7 8.82 -7.97 -10.07
N SER A 8 8.76 -9.27 -9.80
CA SER A 8 7.50 -9.99 -9.70
C SER A 8 6.62 -9.24 -8.69
N LEU A 9 5.48 -8.74 -9.15
CA LEU A 9 4.49 -8.14 -8.26
C LEU A 9 4.14 -9.17 -7.18
N PRO A 10 3.91 -8.74 -5.93
CA PRO A 10 3.41 -9.65 -4.92
C PRO A 10 2.11 -10.29 -5.42
N PRO A 11 1.83 -11.55 -5.05
CA PRO A 11 0.61 -12.21 -5.45
C PRO A 11 -0.60 -11.36 -5.04
N PRO A 12 -1.65 -11.30 -5.87
CA PRO A 12 -2.84 -10.53 -5.55
C PRO A 12 -3.47 -11.04 -4.26
N ILE A 13 -4.14 -10.14 -3.52
CA ILE A 13 -4.93 -10.52 -2.36
C ILE A 13 -6.02 -11.53 -2.76
N GLN A 14 -6.26 -12.53 -1.91
CA GLN A 14 -7.33 -13.49 -2.15
C GLN A 14 -8.69 -12.76 -2.15
N MET A 15 -9.53 -13.07 -3.13
CA MET A 15 -10.79 -12.32 -3.35
C MET A 15 -11.74 -12.36 -2.14
N ASN A 16 -11.74 -13.46 -1.39
CA ASN A 16 -12.52 -13.62 -0.16
C ASN A 16 -12.02 -12.76 1.03
N LYS A 17 -10.87 -12.11 0.91
CA LYS A 17 -10.35 -11.15 1.89
C LYS A 17 -10.71 -9.71 1.55
N ILE A 18 -11.25 -9.45 0.35
CA ILE A 18 -11.69 -8.11 -0.04
C ILE A 18 -13.08 -7.87 0.57
N VAL A 19 -13.17 -6.89 1.46
CA VAL A 19 -14.41 -6.46 2.13
C VAL A 19 -15.01 -5.25 1.41
N SER A 20 -14.19 -4.27 1.05
CA SER A 20 -14.57 -3.06 0.32
C SER A 20 -13.39 -2.54 -0.50
N VAL A 21 -13.64 -1.87 -1.62
CA VAL A 21 -12.60 -1.23 -2.45
C VAL A 21 -12.48 0.28 -2.21
N SER A 22 -13.45 0.87 -1.50
CA SER A 22 -13.50 2.30 -1.24
C SER A 22 -12.27 2.76 -0.44
N GLY A 23 -11.60 3.81 -0.93
CA GLY A 23 -10.43 4.42 -0.26
C GLY A 23 -9.11 3.64 -0.38
N ALA A 24 -9.09 2.48 -1.04
CA ALA A 24 -7.85 1.72 -1.26
C ALA A 24 -6.80 2.51 -2.07
N GLY A 25 -7.24 3.26 -3.09
CA GLY A 25 -6.36 4.13 -3.89
C GLY A 25 -5.80 5.31 -3.09
N ASP A 26 -6.64 5.95 -2.27
CA ASP A 26 -6.21 7.05 -1.40
C ASP A 26 -5.23 6.55 -0.32
N SER A 27 -5.48 5.35 0.23
CA SER A 27 -4.60 4.68 1.18
C SER A 27 -3.24 4.33 0.55
N PHE A 28 -3.25 3.84 -0.70
CA PHE A 28 -2.02 3.61 -1.46
C PHE A 28 -1.20 4.88 -1.61
N ASN A 29 -1.81 5.93 -2.17
CA ASN A 29 -1.13 7.20 -2.43
C ASN A 29 -0.58 7.81 -1.13
N SER A 30 -1.37 7.78 -0.05
CA SER A 30 -0.97 8.29 1.26
C SER A 30 0.22 7.52 1.83
N GLY A 31 0.24 6.19 1.71
CA GLY A 31 1.38 5.37 2.13
C GLY A 31 2.65 5.63 1.32
N VAL A 32 2.53 5.82 0.01
CA VAL A 32 3.67 6.21 -0.85
C VAL A 32 4.22 7.58 -0.44
N ILE A 33 3.35 8.58 -0.29
CA ILE A 33 3.76 9.94 0.13
C ILE A 33 4.42 9.90 1.52
N ALA A 34 3.86 9.13 2.46
CA ALA A 34 4.42 8.96 3.79
C ALA A 34 5.83 8.35 3.74
N GLY A 35 6.04 7.30 2.93
CA GLY A 35 7.37 6.72 2.72
C GLY A 35 8.38 7.74 2.17
N LEU A 36 8.01 8.46 1.11
CA LEU A 36 8.88 9.44 0.46
C LEU A 36 9.27 10.58 1.40
N THR A 37 8.32 11.09 2.19
CA THR A 37 8.56 12.15 3.19
C THR A 37 9.40 11.68 4.38
N HIS A 38 9.57 10.37 4.55
CA HIS A 38 10.41 9.75 5.58
C HIS A 38 11.72 9.17 5.00
N ASN A 39 12.20 9.71 3.88
CA ASN A 39 13.45 9.32 3.22
C ASN A 39 13.53 7.84 2.81
N LYS A 40 12.38 7.17 2.64
CA LYS A 40 12.34 5.83 2.05
C LYS A 40 12.60 5.94 0.55
N THR A 41 13.22 4.92 -0.02
CA THR A 41 13.37 4.79 -1.47
C THR A 41 11.99 4.70 -2.13
N VAL A 42 11.94 4.92 -3.46
CA VAL A 42 10.70 4.76 -4.24
C VAL A 42 10.13 3.35 -4.06
N VAL A 43 10.98 2.32 -4.08
CA VAL A 43 10.57 0.92 -3.93
C VAL A 43 9.98 0.65 -2.54
N GLU A 44 10.61 1.13 -1.47
CA GLU A 44 10.08 1.00 -0.11
C GLU A 44 8.75 1.75 0.06
N SER A 45 8.66 2.95 -0.50
CA SER A 45 7.45 3.77 -0.47
C SER A 45 6.29 3.08 -1.18
N LEU A 46 6.55 2.45 -2.33
CA LEU A 46 5.56 1.63 -3.04
C LEU A 46 5.09 0.44 -2.20
N ARG A 47 5.98 -0.23 -1.47
CA ARG A 47 5.60 -1.33 -0.56
C ARG A 47 4.74 -0.83 0.60
N ILE A 48 5.04 0.33 1.17
CA ILE A 48 4.24 0.96 2.24
C ILE A 48 2.84 1.28 1.71
N GLY A 49 2.74 1.91 0.53
CA GLY A 49 1.46 2.17 -0.13
C GLY A 49 0.66 0.90 -0.40
N GLN A 50 1.31 -0.15 -0.92
CA GLN A 50 0.66 -1.44 -1.14
C GLN A 50 0.08 -2.03 0.15
N GLU A 51 0.82 -1.95 1.24
CA GLU A 51 0.37 -2.46 2.53
C GLU A 51 -0.82 -1.64 3.08
N CYS A 52 -0.77 -0.31 2.97
CA CYS A 52 -1.91 0.55 3.32
C CYS A 52 -3.17 0.19 2.52
N ALA A 53 -3.05 0.02 1.20
CA ALA A 53 -4.16 -0.39 0.36
C ALA A 53 -4.66 -1.80 0.70
N ARG A 54 -3.75 -2.74 0.98
CA ARG A 54 -4.08 -4.11 1.40
C ARG A 54 -4.92 -4.09 2.68
N LEU A 55 -4.54 -3.30 3.67
CA LEU A 55 -5.28 -3.17 4.93
C LEU A 55 -6.65 -2.52 4.71
N THR A 56 -6.74 -1.49 3.88
CA THR A 56 -8.01 -0.82 3.56
C THR A 56 -8.96 -1.73 2.79
N LEU A 57 -8.46 -2.58 1.89
CA LEU A 57 -9.29 -3.57 1.18
C LEU A 57 -9.97 -4.58 2.11
N GLN A 58 -9.46 -4.78 3.32
CA GLN A 58 -9.92 -5.79 4.30
C GLN A 58 -10.85 -5.21 5.37
N THR A 59 -11.38 -4.00 5.18
CA THR A 59 -12.31 -3.34 6.12
C THR A 59 -13.48 -2.70 5.36
N THR A 60 -14.56 -2.36 6.08
CA THR A 60 -15.68 -1.56 5.55
C THR A 60 -15.38 -0.05 5.56
N LEU A 61 -14.34 0.37 6.28
CA LEU A 61 -13.92 1.76 6.38
C LEU A 61 -13.14 2.21 5.14
N ALA A 62 -13.26 3.49 4.76
CA ALA A 62 -12.47 4.06 3.66
C ALA A 62 -10.96 4.14 3.98
N ILE A 63 -10.59 3.99 5.25
CA ILE A 63 -9.21 3.94 5.74
C ILE A 63 -9.16 2.90 6.85
N SER A 64 -8.20 1.97 6.80
CA SER A 64 -8.04 0.97 7.84
C SER A 64 -7.42 1.56 9.11
N GLU A 65 -8.03 1.29 10.27
CA GLU A 65 -7.49 1.64 11.60
C GLU A 65 -6.21 0.86 11.94
N ALA A 66 -5.88 -0.19 11.17
CA ALA A 66 -4.64 -0.93 11.34
C ALA A 66 -3.41 -0.17 10.81
N ILE A 67 -3.61 0.86 9.98
CA ILE A 67 -2.52 1.69 9.44
C ILE A 67 -1.91 2.50 10.58
N ASN A 68 -0.60 2.39 10.78
CA ASN A 68 0.11 3.08 11.86
C ASN A 68 1.58 3.35 11.52
N SER A 69 2.24 4.18 12.34
CA SER A 69 3.61 4.65 12.09
C SER A 69 4.69 3.55 12.13
N GLN A 70 4.40 2.36 12.67
CA GLN A 70 5.36 1.25 12.63
C GLN A 70 5.65 0.78 11.20
N MET A 71 4.74 1.04 10.26
CA MET A 71 4.92 0.73 8.84
C MET A 71 6.02 1.57 8.16
N LEU A 72 6.48 2.64 8.82
CA LEU A 72 7.56 3.50 8.34
C LEU A 72 8.93 3.09 8.91
N LYS A 73 8.99 2.10 9.81
CA LYS A 73 10.25 1.64 10.38
C LYS A 73 11.07 0.91 9.33
#